data_AF-A0A3C1RGV9-F1
#
_entry.id   AF-A0A3C1RGV9-F1
#
_cell.length_a   1.000
_cell.length_b   1.000
_cell.length_c   1.000
_cell.angle_alpha   90.00
_cell.angle_beta   90.00
_cell.angle_gamma   90.00
#
_symmetry.space_group_name_H-M   'P 1'
#
loop_
_entity.id
_entity.type
_entity.pdbx_description
1 polymer ?
#
loop_
_entity_poly.entity_id
_entity_poly.type
_entity_poly.pdbx_seq_one_letter_code
_entity_poly.pdbx_strand_id
1 'polypeptide(L)'
;AKDEFKITLITETKDPTSSLLVNTKPGKAEVVIKKKDNQLVVVTENTISKADKYIVNRLVKLVEEEFKRIDFIEEEKIKVMFKNFSSNTERVNFLLSFSNIASSIMFHEADIQSIKFKFDENTEVPELYRDKVDKDLVINFEGKGLQTLTELSELNAKESIFLEEMKVLYKFNFLNIKNGLYKVTFNFSNALKNKPEYDGVFKSAPYLIKTNSVKALSNIENLEKELGKEIENLKLEKLKLFNIIK
;
A
#
# COMPACT_ATOMS: atom_id res chain seq x y z
N ALA A 1 -2.39 -30.56 4.38
CA ALA A 1 -3.65 -30.54 5.15
C ALA A 1 -3.54 -29.70 6.43
N LYS A 2 -2.83 -28.55 6.42
CA LYS A 2 -2.69 -27.68 7.60
C LYS A 2 -3.49 -26.37 7.53
N ASP A 3 -4.07 -26.04 6.37
CA ASP A 3 -4.73 -24.74 6.15
C ASP A 3 -6.09 -24.89 5.45
N GLU A 4 -6.88 -25.89 5.85
CA GLU A 4 -8.24 -26.11 5.37
C GLU A 4 -9.21 -26.03 6.56
N PHE A 5 -10.17 -25.12 6.46
CA PHE A 5 -11.19 -24.89 7.49
C PHE A 5 -12.55 -25.24 6.90
N LYS A 6 -13.22 -26.19 7.54
CA LYS A 6 -14.59 -26.59 7.20
C LYS A 6 -15.53 -26.05 8.26
N ILE A 7 -16.49 -25.24 7.83
CA ILE A 7 -17.53 -24.70 8.70
C ILE A 7 -18.88 -25.24 8.22
N THR A 8 -19.63 -25.81 9.16
CA THR A 8 -20.97 -26.34 8.90
C THR A 8 -21.96 -25.62 9.81
N LEU A 9 -22.99 -25.05 9.20
CA LEU A 9 -24.09 -24.37 9.86
C LEU A 9 -25.40 -25.11 9.55
N ILE A 10 -26.22 -25.24 10.59
CA ILE A 10 -27.61 -25.67 10.48
C ILE A 10 -28.44 -24.40 10.66
N THR A 11 -29.33 -24.14 9.70
CA THR A 11 -30.18 -22.95 9.68
C THR A 11 -31.63 -23.38 9.83
N GLU A 12 -32.46 -22.49 10.36
CA GLU A 12 -33.90 -22.72 10.48
C GLU A 12 -34.63 -21.48 9.97
N THR A 13 -35.52 -21.67 9.00
CA THR A 13 -36.37 -20.58 8.48
C THR A 13 -37.79 -20.79 8.95
N LYS A 14 -38.36 -19.80 9.64
CA LYS A 14 -39.76 -19.80 10.05
C LYS A 14 -40.63 -19.12 8.99
N ASP A 15 -41.61 -19.84 8.49
CA ASP A 15 -42.60 -19.36 7.53
C ASP A 15 -43.86 -18.88 8.28
N PRO A 16 -44.07 -17.55 8.39
CA PRO A 16 -45.14 -16.99 9.21
C PRO A 16 -46.54 -17.25 8.63
N THR A 17 -46.63 -17.71 7.38
CA THR A 17 -47.90 -17.99 6.70
C THR A 17 -48.37 -19.43 6.86
N SER A 18 -47.52 -20.29 7.43
CA SER A 18 -47.79 -21.71 7.64
C SER A 18 -48.18 -22.01 9.09
N SER A 19 -48.86 -23.14 9.32
CA SER A 19 -49.33 -23.51 10.66
C SER A 19 -48.16 -23.72 11.62
N LEU A 20 -48.36 -23.37 12.90
CA LEU A 20 -47.32 -23.42 13.96
C LEU A 20 -46.61 -24.78 14.08
N LEU A 21 -47.26 -25.87 13.69
CA LEU A 21 -46.73 -27.24 13.78
C LEU A 21 -45.73 -27.60 12.67
N VAL A 22 -45.73 -26.90 11.53
CA VAL A 22 -44.84 -27.19 10.38
C VAL A 22 -44.16 -25.94 9.82
N ASN A 23 -44.13 -24.85 10.59
CA ASN A 23 -43.63 -23.56 10.10
C ASN A 23 -42.11 -23.45 10.02
N THR A 24 -41.37 -24.44 10.50
CA THR A 24 -39.91 -24.39 10.53
C THR A 24 -39.35 -25.28 9.43
N LYS A 25 -38.60 -24.66 8.51
CA LYS A 25 -37.88 -25.34 7.43
C LYS A 25 -36.40 -25.42 7.79
N PRO A 26 -35.83 -26.61 7.96
CA PRO A 26 -34.41 -26.76 8.22
C PRO A 26 -33.62 -26.47 6.94
N GLY A 27 -32.49 -25.80 7.10
CA GLY A 27 -31.49 -25.56 6.06
C GLY A 27 -30.12 -26.03 6.52
N LYS A 28 -29.19 -26.08 5.57
CA LYS A 28 -27.80 -26.45 5.82
C LYS A 28 -26.92 -25.60 4.93
N ALA A 29 -25.86 -25.09 5.53
CA ALA A 29 -24.80 -24.36 4.88
C ALA A 29 -23.46 -25.01 5.24
N GLU A 30 -22.67 -25.36 4.24
CA GLU A 30 -21.32 -25.88 4.44
C GLU A 30 -20.35 -25.09 3.56
N VAL A 31 -19.32 -24.53 4.18
CA VAL A 31 -18.26 -23.80 3.48
C VAL A 31 -16.90 -24.40 3.84
N VAL A 32 -16.09 -24.62 2.81
CA VAL A 32 -14.69 -25.05 2.95
C VAL A 32 -13.80 -23.94 2.44
N ILE A 33 -12.94 -23.41 3.31
CA ILE A 33 -12.04 -22.30 3.03
C ILE A 33 -10.61 -22.79 3.17
N LYS A 34 -9.75 -22.43 2.22
CA LYS A 34 -8.31 -22.74 2.26
C LYS A 34 -7.47 -21.49 2.20
N LYS A 35 -6.30 -21.52 2.86
CA LYS A 35 -5.26 -20.51 2.63
C LYS A 35 -4.46 -20.87 1.38
N LYS A 36 -4.27 -19.91 0.48
CA LYS A 36 -3.34 -20.01 -0.65
C LYS A 36 -2.56 -18.70 -0.76
N ASP A 37 -1.24 -18.76 -0.69
CA ASP A 37 -0.36 -17.61 -0.91
C ASP A 37 -0.76 -16.34 -0.10
N ASN A 38 -1.23 -16.53 1.16
CA ASN A 38 -1.76 -15.52 2.09
C ASN A 38 -3.19 -14.98 1.86
N GLN A 39 -3.97 -15.60 0.98
CA GLN A 39 -5.37 -15.26 0.75
C GLN A 39 -6.30 -16.41 1.14
N LEU A 40 -7.53 -16.09 1.52
CA LEU A 40 -8.60 -17.08 1.66
C LEU A 40 -9.21 -17.39 0.30
N VAL A 41 -9.28 -18.68 -0.02
CA VAL A 41 -9.97 -19.20 -1.20
C VAL A 41 -11.14 -20.05 -0.72
N VAL A 42 -12.35 -19.69 -1.14
CA VAL A 42 -13.53 -20.53 -0.95
C VAL A 42 -13.46 -21.69 -1.94
N VAL A 43 -13.33 -22.90 -1.43
CA VAL A 43 -13.15 -24.11 -2.25
C VAL A 43 -14.47 -24.81 -2.51
N THR A 44 -15.41 -24.73 -1.56
CA THR A 44 -16.74 -25.34 -1.70
C THR A 44 -17.76 -24.54 -0.91
N GLU A 45 -18.90 -24.29 -1.53
CA GLU A 45 -20.10 -23.69 -0.91
C GLU A 45 -21.29 -24.61 -1.23
N ASN A 46 -21.81 -25.29 -0.21
CA ASN A 46 -23.01 -26.14 -0.32
C ASN A 46 -24.14 -25.51 0.51
N THR A 47 -25.19 -25.07 -0.18
CA THR A 47 -26.35 -24.38 0.45
C THR A 47 -27.66 -24.99 -0.07
N ILE A 48 -28.66 -25.13 0.81
CA ILE A 48 -29.98 -25.65 0.44
C ILE A 48 -30.89 -24.55 -0.10
N SER A 49 -30.82 -23.34 0.46
CA SER A 49 -31.69 -22.22 0.09
C SER A 49 -30.95 -20.92 -0.24
N LYS A 50 -31.65 -19.96 -0.85
CA LYS A 50 -31.14 -18.59 -1.06
C LYS A 50 -30.81 -17.88 0.27
N ALA A 51 -31.59 -18.16 1.32
CA ALA A 51 -31.34 -17.61 2.64
C ALA A 51 -30.02 -18.17 3.23
N ASP A 52 -29.78 -19.46 3.05
CA ASP A 52 -28.53 -20.11 3.48
C ASP A 52 -27.32 -19.52 2.75
N LYS A 53 -27.45 -19.22 1.45
CA LYS A 53 -26.42 -18.53 0.69
C LYS A 53 -26.09 -17.14 1.23
N TYR A 54 -27.10 -16.38 1.66
CA TYR A 54 -26.87 -15.07 2.29
C TYR A 54 -26.10 -15.21 3.61
N ILE A 55 -26.47 -16.20 4.42
CA ILE A 55 -25.82 -16.52 5.69
C ILE A 55 -24.36 -16.94 5.45
N VAL A 56 -24.08 -17.79 4.46
CA VAL A 56 -22.71 -18.19 4.09
C VAL A 56 -21.86 -16.99 3.68
N ASN A 57 -22.37 -16.10 2.84
CA ASN A 57 -21.62 -14.91 2.44
C ASN A 57 -21.27 -14.01 3.63
N ARG A 58 -22.18 -13.86 4.60
CA ARG A 58 -21.91 -13.10 5.83
C ARG A 58 -20.87 -13.81 6.69
N LEU A 59 -20.95 -15.14 6.82
CA LEU A 59 -19.97 -15.94 7.54
C LEU A 59 -18.58 -15.81 6.93
N VAL A 60 -18.45 -15.93 5.60
CA VAL A 60 -17.15 -15.80 4.91
C VAL A 60 -16.49 -14.45 5.21
N LYS A 61 -17.27 -13.36 5.24
CA LYS A 61 -16.76 -12.04 5.64
C LYS A 61 -16.28 -12.00 7.09
N LEU A 62 -17.04 -12.56 8.03
CA LEU A 62 -16.63 -12.60 9.44
C LEU A 62 -15.36 -13.42 9.65
N VAL A 63 -15.22 -14.54 8.93
CA VAL A 63 -14.02 -15.38 8.94
C VAL A 63 -12.83 -14.64 8.34
N GLU A 64 -13.06 -13.90 7.24
CA GLU A 64 -12.04 -13.05 6.63
C GLU A 64 -11.56 -11.96 7.61
N GLU A 65 -12.47 -11.26 8.28
CA GLU A 65 -12.17 -10.25 9.31
C GLU A 65 -11.38 -10.85 10.49
N GLU A 66 -11.80 -12.01 10.99
CA GLU A 66 -11.13 -12.70 12.08
C GLU A 66 -9.73 -13.17 11.68
N PHE A 67 -9.57 -13.73 10.49
CA PHE A 67 -8.28 -14.18 9.99
C PHE A 67 -7.34 -13.04 9.62
N LYS A 68 -7.86 -11.86 9.28
CA LYS A 68 -7.06 -10.62 9.21
C LYS A 68 -6.58 -10.22 10.61
N ARG A 69 -7.47 -10.23 11.62
CA ARG A 69 -7.16 -9.85 13.02
C ARG A 69 -6.04 -10.68 13.64
N ILE A 70 -5.94 -11.97 13.30
CA ILE A 70 -4.91 -12.88 13.83
C ILE A 70 -3.71 -13.03 12.89
N ASP A 71 -3.52 -12.12 11.93
CA ASP A 71 -2.45 -12.15 10.91
C ASP A 71 -2.38 -13.46 10.09
N PHE A 72 -3.51 -14.17 9.98
CA PHE A 72 -3.60 -15.43 9.24
C PHE A 72 -3.71 -15.19 7.72
N ILE A 73 -4.32 -14.06 7.31
CA ILE A 73 -4.34 -13.52 5.94
C ILE A 73 -4.05 -12.02 5.94
N GLU A 74 -3.65 -11.46 4.78
CA GLU A 74 -3.35 -10.03 4.68
C GLU A 74 -4.59 -9.15 4.92
N GLU A 75 -4.46 -8.20 5.86
CA GLU A 75 -5.43 -7.14 6.10
C GLU A 75 -5.46 -6.15 4.90
N GLU A 76 -6.61 -5.54 4.60
CA GLU A 76 -6.65 -4.45 3.64
C GLU A 76 -5.64 -3.39 4.10
N LYS A 77 -4.56 -3.24 3.32
CA LYS A 77 -3.45 -2.32 3.59
C LYS A 77 -3.99 -0.96 4.04
N ILE A 78 -3.49 -0.46 5.17
CA ILE A 78 -3.79 0.87 5.70
C ILE A 78 -3.71 1.89 4.56
N LYS A 79 -4.85 2.47 4.20
CA LYS A 79 -4.97 3.42 3.09
C LYS A 79 -4.53 4.79 3.57
N VAL A 80 -3.28 5.14 3.32
CA VAL A 80 -2.75 6.48 3.57
C VAL A 80 -3.15 7.37 2.41
N MET A 81 -3.95 8.40 2.66
CA MET A 81 -4.34 9.36 1.64
C MET A 81 -3.44 10.59 1.67
N PHE A 82 -3.37 11.30 0.54
CA PHE A 82 -2.63 12.55 0.40
C PHE A 82 -3.06 13.61 1.43
N LYS A 83 -4.34 13.62 1.81
CA LYS A 83 -4.93 14.54 2.78
C LYS A 83 -4.85 14.07 4.24
N ASN A 84 -4.34 12.87 4.52
CA ASN A 84 -4.24 12.36 5.89
C ASN A 84 -3.15 13.07 6.72
N PHE A 85 -2.26 13.83 6.07
CA PHE A 85 -1.19 14.56 6.72
C PHE A 85 -1.71 15.90 7.24
N SER A 86 -1.25 16.28 8.42
CA SER A 86 -1.61 17.52 9.10
C SER A 86 -1.02 18.77 8.43
N SER A 87 0.06 18.62 7.66
CA SER A 87 0.72 19.71 6.94
C SER A 87 1.45 19.23 5.68
N ASN A 88 1.75 20.17 4.77
CA ASN A 88 2.61 19.93 3.62
C ASN A 88 4.00 19.44 4.05
N THR A 89 4.58 20.04 5.09
CA THR A 89 5.86 19.63 5.68
C THR A 89 5.87 18.20 6.15
N GLU A 90 4.82 17.76 6.86
CA GLU A 90 4.70 16.38 7.33
C GLU A 90 4.68 15.40 6.14
N ARG A 91 3.90 15.70 5.10
CA ARG A 91 3.85 14.88 3.88
C ARG A 91 5.18 14.85 3.14
N VAL A 92 5.86 15.99 3.02
CA VAL A 92 7.19 16.07 2.39
C VAL A 92 8.20 15.24 3.17
N ASN A 93 8.25 15.41 4.49
CA ASN A 93 9.14 14.63 5.35
C ASN A 93 8.82 13.14 5.31
N PHE A 94 7.54 12.76 5.23
CA PHE A 94 7.13 11.37 5.07
C PHE A 94 7.71 10.75 3.79
N LEU A 95 7.58 11.42 2.64
CA LEU A 95 8.21 10.94 1.41
C LEU A 95 9.74 10.93 1.54
N LEU A 96 10.36 12.03 1.96
CA LEU A 96 11.82 12.11 2.11
C LEU A 96 12.39 11.03 3.05
N SER A 97 11.62 10.56 4.04
CA SER A 97 12.06 9.52 4.97
C SER A 97 12.41 8.20 4.29
N PHE A 98 11.91 7.93 3.08
CA PHE A 98 12.27 6.75 2.29
C PHE A 98 13.71 6.79 1.76
N SER A 99 14.36 7.96 1.74
CA SER A 99 15.82 8.04 1.49
C SER A 99 16.66 7.61 2.70
N ASN A 100 16.08 7.62 3.91
CA ASN A 100 16.74 7.11 5.11
C ASN A 100 16.48 5.60 5.27
N ILE A 101 17.48 4.83 4.88
CA ILE A 101 17.47 3.36 4.84
C ILE A 101 18.37 2.73 5.92
N ALA A 102 18.68 3.45 7.01
CA ALA A 102 19.60 2.95 8.04
C ALA A 102 19.14 1.63 8.70
N SER A 103 17.84 1.35 8.68
CA SER A 103 17.21 0.12 9.16
C SER A 103 17.21 -1.02 8.15
N SER A 104 17.56 -0.75 6.89
CA SER A 104 17.49 -1.76 5.84
C SER A 104 18.62 -2.76 5.95
N ILE A 105 18.29 -4.04 5.78
CA ILE A 105 19.26 -5.13 5.75
C ILE A 105 19.76 -5.45 4.33
N MET A 106 19.04 -5.00 3.29
CA MET A 106 19.40 -5.25 1.89
C MET A 106 19.92 -4.01 1.17
N PHE A 107 19.30 -2.86 1.41
CA PHE A 107 19.67 -1.59 0.78
C PHE A 107 20.78 -0.92 1.56
N HIS A 108 21.76 -0.35 0.85
CA HIS A 108 22.92 0.29 1.48
C HIS A 108 23.23 1.69 0.91
N GLU A 109 22.55 2.11 -0.15
CA GLU A 109 22.62 3.48 -0.68
C GLU A 109 21.25 3.85 -1.23
N ALA A 110 20.84 5.12 -1.09
CA ALA A 110 19.61 5.67 -1.63
C ALA A 110 19.90 7.02 -2.32
N ASP A 111 19.32 7.22 -3.50
CA ASP A 111 19.44 8.45 -4.28
C ASP A 111 18.07 8.89 -4.78
N ILE A 112 17.64 10.12 -4.45
CA ILE A 112 16.37 10.67 -4.95
C ILE A 112 16.62 11.13 -6.40
N GLN A 113 15.97 10.43 -7.34
CA GLN A 113 16.19 10.65 -8.77
C GLN A 113 15.13 11.52 -9.43
N SER A 114 13.95 11.61 -8.82
CA SER A 114 12.89 12.44 -9.35
C SER A 114 11.92 12.85 -8.24
N ILE A 115 11.41 14.07 -8.36
CA ILE A 115 10.30 14.55 -7.56
C ILE A 115 9.27 15.24 -8.44
N LYS A 116 8.01 15.18 -8.01
CA LYS A 116 6.89 15.83 -8.65
C LYS A 116 6.06 16.55 -7.61
N PHE A 117 5.87 17.85 -7.79
CA PHE A 117 5.13 18.68 -6.86
C PHE A 117 4.44 19.84 -7.57
N LYS A 118 3.62 20.55 -6.80
CA LYS A 118 2.99 21.81 -7.16
C LYS A 118 3.12 22.78 -5.98
N PHE A 119 3.21 24.08 -6.22
CA PHE A 119 3.20 25.05 -5.13
C PHE A 119 1.79 25.17 -4.51
N ASP A 120 1.75 25.39 -3.20
CA ASP A 120 0.53 25.70 -2.46
C ASP A 120 0.27 27.21 -2.51
N GLU A 121 -0.73 27.60 -3.29
CA GLU A 121 -1.14 29.00 -3.49
C GLU A 121 -1.56 29.72 -2.18
N ASN A 122 -1.89 28.96 -1.13
CA ASN A 122 -2.31 29.53 0.16
C ASN A 122 -1.13 29.80 1.11
N THR A 123 0.10 29.55 0.66
CA THR A 123 1.31 29.71 1.47
C THR A 123 2.25 30.72 0.83
N GLU A 124 3.15 31.29 1.64
CA GLU A 124 4.18 32.19 1.11
C GLU A 124 5.23 31.38 0.36
N VAL A 125 5.15 31.42 -0.98
CA VAL A 125 6.15 30.81 -1.86
C VAL A 125 7.44 31.63 -1.80
N PRO A 126 8.62 31.01 -1.62
CA PRO A 126 9.89 31.74 -1.60
C PRO A 126 10.09 32.58 -2.86
N GLU A 127 10.68 33.77 -2.71
CA GLU A 127 10.77 34.78 -3.77
C GLU A 127 11.45 34.26 -5.05
N LEU A 128 12.40 33.34 -4.90
CA LEU A 128 13.12 32.65 -5.99
C LEU A 128 12.20 31.85 -6.94
N TYR A 129 10.97 31.54 -6.52
CA TYR A 129 10.05 30.66 -7.24
C TYR A 129 8.72 31.33 -7.59
N ARG A 130 8.52 32.60 -7.24
CA ARG A 130 7.27 33.34 -7.50
C ARG A 130 6.90 33.38 -8.99
N ASP A 131 7.90 33.36 -9.88
CA ASP A 131 7.73 33.31 -11.33
C ASP A 131 7.26 31.94 -11.85
N LYS A 132 7.37 30.89 -11.03
CA LYS A 132 6.97 29.51 -11.31
C LYS A 132 5.68 29.11 -10.61
N VAL A 133 5.01 30.05 -9.95
CA VAL A 133 3.70 29.83 -9.33
C VAL A 133 2.64 30.02 -10.41
N ASP A 134 2.24 28.92 -11.02
CA ASP A 134 1.06 28.86 -11.89
C ASP A 134 0.12 27.75 -11.37
N LYS A 135 -1.17 28.07 -11.34
CA LYS A 135 -2.25 27.23 -10.83
C LYS A 135 -2.38 25.90 -11.55
N ASP A 136 -1.82 25.74 -12.75
CA ASP A 136 -1.85 24.45 -13.45
C ASP A 136 -0.46 23.81 -13.62
N LEU A 137 0.60 24.46 -13.11
CA LEU A 137 1.96 23.97 -13.31
C LEU A 137 2.34 22.91 -12.29
N VAL A 138 2.53 21.69 -12.80
CA VAL A 138 3.12 20.58 -12.07
C VAL A 138 4.61 20.51 -12.42
N ILE A 139 5.45 20.73 -11.42
CA ILE A 139 6.91 20.73 -11.57
C ILE A 139 7.41 19.30 -11.40
N ASN A 140 8.25 18.88 -12.35
CA ASN A 140 8.96 17.60 -12.30
C ASN A 140 10.45 17.86 -12.38
N PHE A 141 11.20 17.48 -11.35
CA PHE A 141 12.65 17.43 -11.43
C PHE A 141 13.09 15.98 -11.65
N GLU A 142 14.08 15.81 -12.51
CA GLU A 142 14.77 14.54 -12.76
C GLU A 142 16.28 14.78 -12.72
N GLY A 143 17.01 13.93 -12.01
CA GLY A 143 18.45 14.12 -11.80
C GLY A 143 19.03 13.14 -10.80
N LYS A 144 20.17 13.49 -10.21
CA LYS A 144 20.78 12.79 -9.08
C LYS A 144 20.95 13.78 -7.94
N GLY A 145 20.93 13.31 -6.70
CA GLY A 145 21.18 14.16 -5.55
C GLY A 145 20.05 15.14 -5.24
N LEU A 146 18.81 14.87 -5.67
CA LEU A 146 17.71 15.83 -5.50
C LEU A 146 17.37 16.12 -4.03
N GLN A 147 17.86 15.32 -3.08
CA GLN A 147 17.77 15.62 -1.65
C GLN A 147 18.39 16.97 -1.25
N THR A 148 19.30 17.53 -2.06
CA THR A 148 19.93 18.83 -1.80
C THR A 148 19.14 20.00 -2.38
N LEU A 149 17.99 19.76 -3.01
CA LEU A 149 17.12 20.82 -3.50
C LEU A 149 16.62 21.66 -2.32
N THR A 150 16.65 22.98 -2.48
CA THR A 150 16.18 23.95 -1.48
C THR A 150 14.72 23.66 -1.09
N GLU A 151 13.90 23.30 -2.08
CA GLU A 151 12.49 22.93 -1.96
C GLU A 151 12.23 21.74 -1.03
N LEU A 152 13.23 20.87 -0.88
CA LEU A 152 13.18 19.67 -0.05
C LEU A 152 13.98 19.80 1.25
N SER A 153 14.75 20.88 1.44
CA SER A 153 15.65 21.05 2.58
C SER A 153 15.20 22.18 3.50
N GLU A 154 14.69 23.29 2.97
CA GLU A 154 14.23 24.43 3.77
C GLU A 154 12.78 24.30 4.24
N LEU A 155 12.51 24.66 5.50
CA LEU A 155 11.19 24.50 6.11
C LEU A 155 10.10 25.28 5.35
N ASN A 156 10.35 26.56 5.08
CA ASN A 156 9.40 27.43 4.39
C ASN A 156 9.08 26.90 2.98
N ALA A 157 10.09 26.34 2.29
CA ALA A 157 9.89 25.77 0.97
C ALA A 157 9.06 24.47 1.02
N LYS A 158 9.30 23.60 2.03
CA LYS A 158 8.49 22.39 2.25
C LYS A 158 7.03 22.70 2.55
N GLU A 159 6.78 23.73 3.35
CA GLU A 159 5.43 24.21 3.66
C GLU A 159 4.70 24.65 2.38
N SER A 160 5.44 25.21 1.43
CA SER A 160 4.89 25.75 0.19
C SER A 160 4.63 24.74 -0.92
N ILE A 161 4.83 23.43 -0.70
CA ILE A 161 4.69 22.43 -1.77
C ILE A 161 3.72 21.27 -1.48
N PHE A 162 2.91 20.99 -2.47
CA PHE A 162 2.16 19.75 -2.65
C PHE A 162 3.04 18.68 -3.30
N LEU A 163 3.94 18.06 -2.53
CA LEU A 163 4.77 16.94 -3.02
C LEU A 163 3.93 15.68 -3.22
N GLU A 164 3.85 15.19 -4.46
CA GLU A 164 2.99 14.08 -4.88
C GLU A 164 3.74 12.79 -5.15
N GLU A 165 4.91 12.87 -5.77
CA GLU A 165 5.69 11.71 -6.16
C GLU A 165 7.17 11.94 -5.90
N MET A 166 7.84 10.87 -5.46
CA MET A 166 9.28 10.80 -5.30
C MET A 166 9.78 9.43 -5.81
N LYS A 167 10.80 9.45 -6.65
CA LYS A 167 11.49 8.24 -7.12
C LYS A 167 12.83 8.11 -6.44
N VAL A 168 13.06 6.97 -5.78
CA VAL A 168 14.32 6.65 -5.11
C VAL A 168 14.97 5.49 -5.83
N LEU A 169 16.27 5.63 -6.12
CA LEU A 169 17.12 4.54 -6.56
C LEU A 169 17.88 4.00 -5.37
N TYR A 170 17.66 2.74 -5.04
CA TYR A 170 18.42 2.02 -4.03
C TYR A 170 19.51 1.17 -4.65
N LYS A 171 20.67 1.11 -3.98
CA LYS A 171 21.66 0.05 -4.21
C LYS A 171 21.50 -1.05 -3.19
N PHE A 172 21.59 -2.30 -3.64
CA PHE A 172 21.49 -3.47 -2.79
C PHE A 172 22.62 -4.48 -3.04
N ASN A 173 22.85 -5.34 -2.06
CA ASN A 173 23.66 -6.53 -2.20
C ASN A 173 22.79 -7.78 -2.01
N PHE A 174 22.90 -8.76 -2.90
CA PHE A 174 22.18 -10.03 -2.78
C PHE A 174 22.99 -11.16 -3.41
N LEU A 175 23.36 -12.16 -2.60
CA LEU A 175 24.23 -13.27 -3.03
C LEU A 175 25.51 -12.73 -3.72
N ASN A 176 25.70 -13.06 -5.00
CA ASN A 176 26.81 -12.63 -5.85
C ASN A 176 26.59 -11.26 -6.53
N ILE A 177 25.41 -10.64 -6.39
CA ILE A 177 25.15 -9.30 -6.91
C ILE A 177 25.68 -8.28 -5.91
N LYS A 178 26.66 -7.49 -6.37
CA LYS A 178 27.16 -6.30 -5.68
C LYS A 178 26.62 -5.05 -6.36
N ASN A 179 26.14 -4.09 -5.57
CA ASN A 179 25.58 -2.83 -6.07
C ASN A 179 24.47 -3.02 -7.11
N GLY A 180 23.57 -3.99 -6.89
CA GLY A 180 22.36 -4.13 -7.68
C GLY A 180 21.48 -2.88 -7.55
N LEU A 181 20.67 -2.60 -8.56
CA LEU A 181 19.90 -1.35 -8.64
C LEU A 181 18.39 -1.63 -8.56
N TYR A 182 17.72 -1.00 -7.61
CA TYR A 182 16.29 -1.15 -7.38
C TYR A 182 15.62 0.22 -7.28
N LYS A 183 14.73 0.53 -8.23
CA LYS A 183 14.05 1.82 -8.28
C LYS A 183 12.67 1.69 -7.68
N VAL A 184 12.26 2.61 -6.81
CA VAL A 184 10.91 2.64 -6.25
C VAL A 184 10.33 4.01 -6.42
N THR A 185 9.13 4.06 -6.99
CA THR A 185 8.33 5.29 -7.07
C THR A 185 7.32 5.29 -5.93
N PHE A 186 7.43 6.25 -5.02
CA PHE A 186 6.45 6.51 -3.97
C PHE A 186 5.57 7.66 -4.43
N ASN A 187 4.26 7.47 -4.50
CA ASN A 187 3.36 8.54 -4.94
C ASN A 187 1.94 8.45 -4.36
N PHE A 188 1.21 9.54 -4.52
CA PHE A 188 -0.20 9.64 -4.15
C PHE A 188 -1.14 9.58 -5.36
N SER A 189 -0.93 8.64 -6.27
CA SER A 189 -1.91 8.25 -7.31
C SER A 189 -2.53 9.41 -8.11
N ASN A 190 -1.70 10.34 -8.59
CA ASN A 190 -2.16 11.53 -9.32
C ASN A 190 -3.04 12.47 -8.47
N ALA A 191 -2.74 12.63 -7.17
CA ALA A 191 -3.41 13.58 -6.27
C ALA A 191 -3.50 15.00 -6.84
N LEU A 192 -2.53 15.44 -7.64
CA LEU A 192 -2.48 16.80 -8.19
C LEU A 192 -3.24 16.98 -9.51
N LYS A 193 -3.77 15.90 -10.12
CA LYS A 193 -4.53 16.02 -11.38
C LYS A 193 -5.91 16.63 -11.13
N ASN A 194 -6.19 17.78 -11.75
CA ASN A 194 -7.49 18.43 -12.02
C ASN A 194 -8.70 17.88 -11.24
N LYS A 195 -8.63 17.97 -9.92
CA LYS A 195 -9.72 17.63 -8.99
C LYS A 195 -10.04 18.85 -8.13
N PRO A 196 -11.28 18.96 -7.62
CA PRO A 196 -11.66 20.04 -6.71
C PRO A 196 -10.78 20.08 -5.44
N GLU A 197 -10.32 18.92 -4.99
CA GLU A 197 -9.42 18.75 -3.85
C GLU A 197 -8.29 17.78 -4.23
N TYR A 198 -7.07 18.08 -3.79
CA TYR A 198 -5.94 17.18 -4.00
C TYR A 198 -6.09 15.95 -3.10
N ASP A 199 -6.34 14.79 -3.72
CA ASP A 199 -6.46 13.55 -2.98
C ASP A 199 -6.07 12.33 -3.82
N GLY A 200 -5.43 11.38 -3.15
CA GLY A 200 -4.94 10.16 -3.77
C GLY A 200 -4.30 9.22 -2.75
N VAL A 201 -4.36 7.92 -3.05
CA VAL A 201 -3.84 6.87 -2.18
C VAL A 201 -2.32 6.75 -2.36
N PHE A 202 -1.61 6.71 -1.24
CA PHE A 202 -0.18 6.40 -1.20
C PHE A 202 0.07 4.99 -1.74
N LYS A 203 1.00 4.89 -2.68
CA LYS A 203 1.46 3.63 -3.24
C LYS A 203 2.95 3.66 -3.52
N SER A 204 3.53 2.47 -3.54
CA SER A 204 4.89 2.21 -3.98
C SER A 204 4.85 1.37 -5.25
N ALA A 205 5.58 1.80 -6.28
CA ALA A 205 5.78 1.04 -7.52
C ALA A 205 7.27 0.68 -7.65
N PRO A 206 7.66 -0.52 -7.19
CA PRO A 206 9.03 -0.99 -7.31
C PRO A 206 9.35 -1.46 -8.74
N TYR A 207 10.63 -1.36 -9.10
CA TYR A 207 11.17 -1.77 -10.37
C TYR A 207 12.63 -2.22 -10.21
N LEU A 208 12.89 -3.51 -10.48
CA LEU A 208 14.24 -4.06 -10.50
C LEU A 208 14.94 -3.76 -11.82
N ILE A 209 16.09 -3.08 -11.75
CA ILE A 209 16.92 -2.85 -12.93
C ILE A 209 17.73 -4.13 -13.22
N LYS A 210 17.35 -4.81 -14.31
CA LYS A 210 17.94 -6.11 -14.70
C LYS A 210 19.29 -5.92 -15.41
N THR A 211 20.33 -5.65 -14.63
CA THR A 211 21.74 -5.67 -15.11
C THR A 211 22.15 -7.09 -15.52
N ASN A 212 23.32 -7.24 -16.16
CA ASN A 212 23.82 -8.57 -16.56
C ASN A 212 23.97 -9.53 -15.37
N SER A 213 24.40 -9.03 -14.20
CA SER A 213 24.52 -9.83 -12.98
C SER A 213 23.17 -10.28 -12.44
N VAL A 214 22.14 -9.43 -12.51
CA VAL A 214 20.75 -9.79 -12.14
C VAL A 214 20.18 -10.83 -13.11
N LYS A 215 20.40 -10.63 -14.42
CA LYS A 215 19.92 -11.56 -15.47
C LYS A 215 20.56 -12.94 -15.40
N ALA A 216 21.76 -13.03 -14.82
CA ALA A 216 22.48 -14.29 -14.63
C ALA A 216 21.98 -15.11 -13.42
N LEU A 217 21.07 -14.58 -12.60
CA LEU A 217 20.49 -15.33 -11.49
C LEU A 217 19.57 -16.44 -12.02
N SER A 218 19.64 -17.61 -11.38
CA SER A 218 18.74 -18.72 -11.63
C SER A 218 17.30 -18.45 -11.19
N ASN A 219 17.10 -17.56 -10.21
CA ASN A 219 15.78 -17.22 -9.67
C ASN A 219 15.67 -15.71 -9.38
N ILE A 220 15.28 -14.95 -10.41
CA ILE A 220 15.04 -13.50 -10.33
C ILE A 220 13.77 -13.20 -9.51
N GLU A 221 12.75 -14.05 -9.58
CA GLU A 221 11.48 -13.86 -8.86
C GLU A 221 11.70 -13.86 -7.33
N ASN A 222 12.58 -14.72 -6.83
CA ASN A 222 12.95 -14.73 -5.42
C ASN A 222 13.63 -13.42 -5.01
N LEU A 223 14.52 -12.86 -5.86
CA LEU A 223 15.12 -11.56 -5.61
C LEU A 223 14.06 -10.45 -5.59
N GLU A 224 13.16 -10.43 -6.58
CA GLU A 224 12.07 -9.43 -6.64
C GLU A 224 11.15 -9.53 -5.40
N LYS A 225 10.90 -10.74 -4.90
CA LYS A 225 10.14 -10.99 -3.67
C LYS A 225 10.84 -10.46 -2.42
N GLU A 226 12.12 -10.77 -2.24
CA GLU A 226 12.89 -10.31 -1.07
C GLU A 226 13.04 -8.78 -1.06
N LEU A 227 13.34 -8.17 -2.21
CA LEU A 227 13.40 -6.71 -2.35
C LEU A 227 12.03 -6.06 -2.11
N GLY A 228 10.94 -6.68 -2.60
CA GLY A 228 9.59 -6.22 -2.36
C GLY A 228 9.21 -6.26 -0.89
N LYS A 229 9.56 -7.36 -0.20
CA LYS A 229 9.36 -7.50 1.25
C LYS A 229 10.11 -6.42 2.02
N GLU A 230 11.34 -6.12 1.61
CA GLU A 230 12.14 -5.07 2.26
C GLU A 230 11.54 -3.67 2.08
N ILE A 231 10.96 -3.36 0.91
CA ILE A 231 10.22 -2.10 0.74
C ILE A 231 8.97 -2.06 1.61
N GLU A 232 8.24 -3.16 1.77
CA GLU A 232 7.09 -3.20 2.66
C GLU A 232 7.51 -3.02 4.14
N ASN A 233 8.65 -3.60 4.55
CA ASN A 233 9.22 -3.36 5.88
C ASN A 233 9.54 -1.87 6.10
N LEU A 234 10.23 -1.24 5.15
CA LEU A 234 10.52 0.19 5.20
C LEU A 234 9.24 1.02 5.27
N LYS A 235 8.21 0.69 4.48
CA LYS A 235 6.91 1.37 4.56
C LYS A 235 6.31 1.26 5.95
N LEU A 236 6.23 0.06 6.52
CA LEU A 236 5.67 -0.14 7.87
C LEU A 236 6.42 0.67 8.93
N GLU A 237 7.75 0.70 8.85
CA GLU A 237 8.58 1.52 9.72
C GLU A 237 8.25 3.02 9.58
N LYS A 238 8.18 3.54 8.35
CA LYS A 238 7.88 4.97 8.13
C LYS A 238 6.46 5.31 8.55
N LEU A 239 5.50 4.41 8.33
CA LEU A 239 4.13 4.58 8.80
C LEU A 239 4.06 4.70 10.33
N LYS A 240 4.85 3.90 11.07
CA LYS A 240 4.97 4.00 12.53
C LYS A 240 5.67 5.29 12.96
N LEU A 241 6.77 5.64 12.30
CA LEU A 241 7.55 6.85 12.60
C LEU A 241 6.69 8.12 12.50
N PHE A 242 5.76 8.16 11.55
CA PHE A 242 4.83 9.27 11.33
C PHE A 242 3.48 9.08 12.05
N ASN A 243 3.38 8.14 13.00
CA ASN A 243 2.17 7.86 13.79
C ASN A 243 0.90 7.60 12.95
N ILE A 244 1.06 7.17 11.70
CA ILE A 244 -0.07 6.79 10.83
C ILE A 244 -0.64 5.44 11.31
N ILE A 245 0.23 4.59 11.84
CA ILE A 245 -0.09 3.26 12.38
C ILE A 245 0.58 3.12 13.74
N LYS A 246 -0.05 2.36 14.66
CA LYS A 246 0.46 2.14 16.01
C LYS A 246 1.47 1.00 16.09
#